data_AF-A0AAN8DUS6-F1
#
_entry.id   AF-A0AAN8DUS6-F1
#
_cell.length_a   1.000
_cell.length_b   1.000
_cell.length_c   1.000
_cell.angle_alpha   90.00
_cell.angle_beta   90.00
_cell.angle_gamma   90.00
#
_symmetry.space_group_name_H-M   'P 1'
#
loop_
_entity.id
_entity.type
_entity.pdbx_description
1 polymer ?
#
loop_
_entity_poly.entity_id
_entity_poly.type
_entity_poly.pdbx_seq_one_letter_code
_entity_poly.pdbx_strand_id
1 'polypeptide(L)'
;MYHQVTDSGHPPLSSICVVNINVTEQSKYPPSVVPLEVFITTFDMLFSNRLIGRLHASDQDLQDVLTYSLLSEHPDGGSFSVDQADGKIWADENLKEGSYSLNVSVSDGKFTVPTGVKIHVWAADQRALDSGLTLQMVGFSAEEFLGDHWRGLQRSLGQALGFPRQEVLLVSLQQLPDGGGLEALLTCRREGGLLQNLPNNRLAGIITDMEDSLGLSILRVKHNGCLGAGCPKRGCRNAVRLTSERLNHFTTARAAYITPQHSWESVCPCNESAVRFDGRSYLKYLHGMDEDDQDFKLSLSLKLPSSTASSCPLTTPTTGGRYR
;
A
#
# COMPACT_ATOMS: atom_id res chain seq x y z
N MET A 1 -39.33 -26.80 -11.87
CA MET A 1 -39.32 -27.55 -13.15
C MET A 1 -38.26 -28.64 -13.04
N TYR A 2 -38.39 -29.79 -13.71
CA TYR A 2 -37.29 -30.76 -13.77
C TYR A 2 -37.02 -31.15 -15.22
N HIS A 3 -35.75 -31.35 -15.55
CA HIS A 3 -35.31 -31.85 -16.84
C HIS A 3 -34.75 -33.25 -16.65
N GLN A 4 -35.19 -34.19 -17.49
CA GLN A 4 -34.68 -35.55 -17.54
C GLN A 4 -33.96 -35.74 -18.88
N VAL A 5 -32.74 -36.26 -18.83
CA VAL A 5 -31.97 -36.65 -20.01
C VAL A 5 -31.81 -38.16 -19.97
N THR A 6 -32.13 -38.83 -21.07
CA THR A 6 -32.08 -40.29 -21.21
C THR A 6 -31.19 -40.65 -22.39
N ASP A 7 -30.32 -41.65 -22.23
CA ASP A 7 -29.48 -42.16 -23.31
C ASP A 7 -30.25 -43.12 -24.25
N SER A 8 -29.61 -43.53 -25.35
CA SER A 8 -30.17 -44.51 -26.29
C SER A 8 -29.65 -45.94 -26.04
N GLY A 9 -29.18 -46.22 -24.82
CA GLY A 9 -28.67 -47.54 -24.42
C GLY A 9 -29.77 -48.59 -24.29
N HIS A 10 -29.37 -49.86 -24.19
CA HIS A 10 -30.28 -50.99 -23.92
C HIS A 10 -29.72 -51.84 -22.76
N PRO A 11 -30.24 -51.70 -21.53
CA PRO A 11 -31.35 -50.82 -21.14
C PRO A 11 -30.94 -49.33 -21.08
N PRO A 12 -31.88 -48.40 -21.31
CA PRO A 12 -31.57 -46.96 -21.29
C PRO A 12 -31.37 -46.45 -19.85
N LEU A 13 -30.42 -45.53 -19.67
CA LEU A 13 -30.18 -44.82 -18.41
C LEU A 13 -30.68 -43.38 -18.51
N SER A 14 -31.22 -42.86 -17.40
CA SER A 14 -31.67 -41.47 -17.34
C SER A 14 -31.21 -40.76 -16.07
N SER A 15 -30.94 -39.46 -16.19
CA SER A 15 -30.61 -38.58 -15.07
C SER A 15 -31.60 -37.42 -15.01
N ILE A 16 -31.96 -36.99 -13.78
CA ILE A 16 -32.92 -35.92 -13.53
C ILE A 16 -32.20 -34.76 -12.83
N CYS A 17 -32.40 -33.55 -13.34
CA CYS A 17 -31.98 -32.30 -12.72
C CYS A 17 -33.21 -31.47 -12.35
N VAL A 18 -33.28 -31.01 -11.09
CA VAL A 18 -34.35 -30.14 -10.62
C VAL A 18 -33.91 -28.68 -10.78
N VAL A 19 -34.71 -27.89 -11.49
CA VAL A 19 -34.53 -26.46 -11.70
C VAL A 19 -35.56 -25.71 -10.86
N ASN A 20 -35.06 -24.95 -9.88
CA ASN A 20 -35.88 -24.06 -9.06
C ASN A 20 -35.89 -22.67 -9.70
N ILE A 21 -37.07 -22.21 -10.11
CA ILE A 21 -37.27 -20.88 -10.70
C ILE A 21 -38.01 -20.04 -9.66
N ASN A 22 -37.40 -18.96 -9.19
CA ASN A 22 -38.04 -17.99 -8.31
C ASN A 22 -38.55 -16.82 -9.14
N VAL A 23 -39.85 -16.52 -9.08
CA VAL A 23 -40.45 -15.39 -9.79
C VAL A 23 -40.64 -14.27 -8.78
N THR A 24 -39.87 -13.19 -8.93
CA THR A 24 -39.95 -11.99 -8.10
C THR A 24 -40.82 -10.93 -8.78
N GLU A 25 -41.30 -9.97 -8.00
CA GLU A 25 -41.92 -8.78 -8.58
C GLU A 25 -40.90 -8.01 -9.44
N GLN A 26 -41.38 -7.30 -10.45
CA GLN A 26 -40.52 -6.43 -11.22
C GLN A 26 -40.07 -5.24 -10.37
N SER A 27 -38.78 -4.90 -10.44
CA SER A 27 -38.17 -3.74 -9.79
C SER A 27 -38.97 -2.44 -10.02
N LYS A 28 -39.06 -1.62 -8.98
CA LYS A 28 -39.81 -0.36 -8.91
C LYS A 28 -38.88 0.83 -8.73
N TYR A 29 -37.74 0.66 -8.08
CA TYR A 29 -36.79 1.72 -7.78
C TYR A 29 -35.42 1.45 -8.40
N PRO A 30 -34.69 2.48 -8.86
CA PRO A 30 -33.33 2.31 -9.33
C PRO A 30 -32.32 2.14 -8.18
N PRO A 31 -31.18 1.47 -8.41
CA PRO A 31 -30.17 1.25 -7.38
C PRO A 31 -29.47 2.55 -7.00
N SER A 32 -29.16 2.68 -5.70
CA SER A 32 -28.33 3.75 -5.16
C SER A 32 -26.87 3.28 -5.10
N VAL A 33 -25.97 4.02 -5.74
CA VAL A 33 -24.55 3.65 -5.85
C VAL A 33 -23.67 4.75 -5.30
N VAL A 34 -22.67 4.38 -4.49
CA VAL A 34 -21.70 5.30 -3.92
C VAL A 34 -20.43 5.32 -4.78
N PRO A 35 -20.01 6.48 -5.34
CA PRO A 35 -18.74 6.60 -6.06
C PRO A 35 -17.55 6.23 -5.17
N LEU A 36 -16.52 5.64 -5.77
CA LEU A 36 -15.35 5.13 -5.07
C LEU A 36 -14.06 5.86 -5.47
N GLU A 37 -13.26 6.26 -4.48
CA GLU A 37 -11.88 6.75 -4.68
C GLU A 37 -10.86 5.74 -4.13
N VAL A 38 -9.95 5.25 -4.95
CA VAL A 38 -8.91 4.31 -4.56
C VAL A 38 -7.56 5.02 -4.54
N PHE A 39 -6.79 4.86 -3.47
CA PHE A 39 -5.45 5.40 -3.31
C PHE A 39 -4.45 4.27 -3.12
N ILE A 40 -3.46 4.19 -4.00
CA ILE A 40 -2.47 3.12 -4.03
C ILE A 40 -1.08 3.73 -3.92
N THR A 41 -0.32 3.30 -2.94
CA THR A 41 1.11 3.61 -2.83
C THR A 41 1.92 2.40 -3.26
N THR A 42 2.88 2.61 -4.14
CA THR A 42 3.81 1.58 -4.62
C THR A 42 5.25 1.99 -4.35
N PHE A 43 6.14 1.03 -4.12
CA PHE A 43 7.58 1.27 -3.94
C PHE A 43 8.36 0.07 -4.46
N ASP A 44 9.16 0.29 -5.52
CA ASP A 44 10.00 -0.73 -6.18
C ASP A 44 9.30 -2.09 -6.35
N MET A 45 8.02 -2.06 -6.75
CA MET A 45 7.21 -3.27 -6.90
C MET A 45 6.25 -3.17 -8.09
N LEU A 46 5.88 -4.33 -8.61
CA LEU A 46 4.77 -4.44 -9.56
C LEU A 46 3.44 -4.54 -8.81
N PHE A 47 2.45 -3.79 -9.28
CA PHE A 47 1.10 -3.77 -8.74
C PHE A 47 0.12 -4.31 -9.78
N SER A 48 0.00 -5.64 -9.85
CA SER A 48 -0.87 -6.39 -10.78
C SER A 48 -1.54 -7.57 -10.08
N ASN A 49 -2.66 -8.04 -10.63
CA ASN A 49 -3.49 -9.14 -10.11
C ASN A 49 -3.92 -8.95 -8.64
N ARG A 50 -4.43 -7.76 -8.31
CA ARG A 50 -4.81 -7.41 -6.93
C ARG A 50 -6.21 -6.82 -6.85
N LEU A 51 -6.94 -7.17 -5.80
CA LEU A 51 -8.17 -6.49 -5.41
C LEU A 51 -7.82 -5.07 -4.96
N ILE A 52 -8.48 -4.07 -5.54
CA ILE A 52 -8.22 -2.65 -5.25
C ILE A 52 -9.37 -1.92 -4.57
N GLY A 53 -10.55 -2.51 -4.54
CA GLY A 53 -11.71 -1.90 -3.92
C GLY A 53 -12.99 -2.65 -4.26
N ARG A 54 -14.11 -2.10 -3.79
CA ARG A 54 -15.45 -2.64 -4.02
C ARG A 54 -16.43 -1.49 -4.12
N LEU A 55 -17.30 -1.52 -5.12
CA LEU A 55 -18.42 -0.59 -5.20
C LEU A 55 -19.50 -0.96 -4.18
N HIS A 56 -19.97 0.05 -3.46
CA HIS A 56 -21.11 -0.10 -2.56
C HIS A 56 -22.37 0.42 -3.25
N ALA A 57 -23.32 -0.49 -3.47
CA ALA A 57 -24.65 -0.18 -3.96
C ALA A 57 -25.72 -0.84 -3.10
N SER A 58 -26.91 -0.25 -3.11
CA SER A 58 -28.09 -0.70 -2.36
C SER A 58 -29.35 -0.42 -3.16
N ASP A 59 -30.32 -1.33 -3.10
CA ASP A 59 -31.64 -1.14 -3.68
C ASP A 59 -32.72 -1.10 -2.58
N GLN A 60 -33.83 -0.41 -2.86
CA GLN A 60 -35.01 -0.42 -1.99
C GLN A 60 -35.83 -1.71 -2.17
N ASP A 61 -35.79 -2.30 -3.36
CA ASP A 61 -36.44 -3.56 -3.67
C ASP A 61 -35.58 -4.74 -3.16
N LEU A 62 -35.89 -5.25 -1.97
CA LEU A 62 -35.07 -6.23 -1.24
C LEU A 62 -34.82 -7.56 -1.95
N GLN A 63 -35.61 -7.90 -2.98
CA GLN A 63 -35.47 -9.14 -3.75
C GLN A 63 -34.61 -8.96 -5.01
N ASP A 64 -34.21 -7.73 -5.32
CA ASP A 64 -33.43 -7.44 -6.52
C ASP A 64 -31.98 -7.88 -6.33
N VAL A 65 -31.43 -8.49 -7.38
CA VAL A 65 -30.04 -8.91 -7.43
C VAL A 65 -29.28 -7.90 -8.27
N LEU A 66 -28.36 -7.19 -7.63
CA LEU A 66 -27.55 -6.19 -8.31
C LEU A 66 -26.41 -6.85 -9.11
N THR A 67 -26.24 -6.38 -10.34
CA THR A 67 -25.17 -6.80 -11.25
C THR A 67 -24.30 -5.60 -11.63
N TYR A 68 -23.00 -5.82 -11.70
CA TYR A 68 -22.00 -4.78 -11.94
C TYR A 68 -21.30 -5.01 -13.29
N SER A 69 -20.98 -3.94 -14.02
CA SER A 69 -20.23 -4.06 -15.28
C SER A 69 -19.36 -2.84 -15.54
N LEU A 70 -18.11 -3.07 -15.92
CA LEU A 70 -17.20 -2.03 -16.41
C LEU A 70 -17.64 -1.59 -17.80
N LEU A 71 -18.03 -0.32 -17.94
CA LEU A 71 -18.45 0.27 -19.22
C LEU A 71 -17.26 0.82 -20.01
N SER A 72 -16.36 1.52 -19.32
CA SER A 72 -15.16 2.09 -19.91
C SER A 72 -14.14 2.38 -18.82
N GLU A 73 -12.87 2.50 -19.21
CA GLU A 73 -11.78 2.93 -18.35
C GLU A 73 -10.95 4.01 -19.05
N HIS A 74 -10.21 4.80 -18.29
CA HIS A 74 -9.28 5.77 -18.82
C HIS A 74 -8.02 5.81 -17.95
N PRO A 75 -6.82 5.75 -18.54
CA PRO A 75 -6.54 5.44 -19.95
C PRO A 75 -7.10 4.07 -20.37
N ASP A 76 -7.48 3.93 -21.64
CA ASP A 76 -7.91 2.65 -22.20
C ASP A 76 -6.72 1.67 -22.22
N GLY A 77 -6.85 0.50 -21.59
CA GLY A 77 -5.78 -0.50 -21.56
C GLY A 77 -6.20 -1.94 -21.25
N GLY A 78 -7.44 -2.18 -20.82
CA GLY A 78 -7.85 -3.45 -20.23
C GLY A 78 -7.19 -3.72 -18.87
N SER A 79 -6.81 -2.68 -18.12
CA SER A 79 -6.05 -2.84 -16.88
C SER A 79 -6.90 -3.24 -15.68
N PHE A 80 -8.23 -3.11 -15.78
CA PHE A 80 -9.15 -3.37 -14.69
C PHE A 80 -10.30 -4.30 -15.08
N SER A 81 -10.79 -5.04 -14.09
CA SER A 81 -12.04 -5.79 -14.18
C SER A 81 -12.93 -5.54 -12.96
N VAL A 82 -14.23 -5.72 -13.15
CA VAL A 82 -15.24 -5.61 -12.10
C VAL A 82 -16.00 -6.92 -12.02
N ASP A 83 -16.02 -7.53 -10.83
CA ASP A 83 -16.79 -8.73 -10.57
C ASP A 83 -18.29 -8.43 -10.67
N GLN A 84 -18.98 -9.18 -11.53
CA GLN A 84 -20.39 -8.94 -11.84
C GLN A 84 -21.32 -9.14 -10.64
N ALA A 85 -20.97 -10.02 -9.70
CA ALA A 85 -21.85 -10.41 -8.61
C ALA A 85 -21.67 -9.53 -7.37
N ASP A 86 -20.45 -9.09 -7.08
CA ASP A 86 -20.18 -8.38 -5.83
C ASP A 86 -19.56 -6.99 -5.97
N GLY A 87 -19.25 -6.56 -7.20
CA GLY A 87 -18.73 -5.22 -7.50
C GLY A 87 -17.28 -5.01 -7.02
N LYS A 88 -16.54 -6.09 -6.73
CA LYS A 88 -15.09 -6.01 -6.47
C LYS A 88 -14.35 -5.59 -7.73
N ILE A 89 -13.38 -4.71 -7.56
CA ILE A 89 -12.55 -4.17 -8.64
C ILE A 89 -11.16 -4.74 -8.52
N TRP A 90 -10.66 -5.29 -9.62
CA TRP A 90 -9.32 -5.88 -9.71
C TRP A 90 -8.44 -5.03 -10.63
N ALA A 91 -7.18 -4.89 -10.25
CA ALA A 91 -6.11 -4.45 -11.14
C ALA A 91 -5.49 -5.70 -11.76
N ASP A 92 -5.81 -5.98 -13.02
CA ASP A 92 -5.34 -7.18 -13.72
C ASP A 92 -3.91 -6.98 -14.25
N GLU A 93 -3.64 -5.79 -14.78
CA GLU A 93 -2.31 -5.41 -15.26
C GLU A 93 -1.50 -4.62 -14.23
N ASN A 94 -0.21 -4.43 -14.52
CA ASN A 94 0.68 -3.65 -13.68
C ASN A 94 0.38 -2.14 -13.78
N LEU A 95 -0.15 -1.58 -12.70
CA LEU A 95 -0.47 -0.15 -12.64
C LEU A 95 0.80 0.71 -12.53
N LYS A 96 0.88 1.74 -13.35
CA LYS A 96 1.92 2.78 -13.30
C LYS A 96 1.45 3.97 -12.47
N GLU A 97 2.40 4.79 -11.99
CA GLU A 97 2.08 6.08 -11.35
C GLU A 97 1.17 6.91 -12.26
N GLY A 98 0.09 7.44 -11.69
CA GLY A 98 -0.89 8.21 -12.44
C GLY A 98 -2.28 8.17 -11.82
N SER A 99 -3.24 8.69 -12.58
CA SER A 99 -4.66 8.61 -12.23
C SER A 99 -5.41 7.84 -13.31
N TYR A 100 -6.30 6.97 -12.87
CA TYR A 100 -7.19 6.18 -13.71
C TYR A 100 -8.64 6.50 -13.33
N SER A 101 -9.55 6.41 -14.28
CA SER A 101 -10.98 6.56 -14.02
C SER A 101 -11.76 5.45 -14.71
N LEU A 102 -12.61 4.77 -13.96
CA LEU A 102 -13.52 3.74 -14.46
C LEU A 102 -14.95 4.28 -14.46
N ASN A 103 -15.69 3.98 -15.52
CA ASN A 103 -17.13 4.14 -15.56
C ASN A 103 -17.75 2.75 -15.40
N VAL A 104 -18.46 2.52 -14.30
CA VAL A 104 -19.06 1.23 -13.96
C VAL A 104 -20.56 1.41 -13.86
N SER A 105 -21.35 0.47 -14.35
CA SER A 105 -22.80 0.46 -14.14
C SER A 105 -23.22 -0.59 -13.13
N VAL A 106 -24.28 -0.27 -12.39
CA VAL A 106 -24.98 -1.19 -11.50
C VAL A 106 -26.41 -1.33 -11.98
N SER A 107 -26.90 -2.56 -12.11
CA SER A 107 -28.27 -2.85 -12.57
C SER A 107 -28.97 -3.89 -11.70
N ASP A 108 -30.25 -3.65 -11.41
CA ASP A 108 -31.19 -4.59 -10.79
C ASP A 108 -31.92 -5.50 -11.81
N GLY A 109 -31.56 -5.40 -13.10
CA GLY A 109 -32.21 -6.10 -14.22
C GLY A 109 -33.26 -5.27 -14.98
N LYS A 110 -33.73 -4.14 -14.43
CA LYS A 110 -34.63 -3.18 -15.07
C LYS A 110 -34.04 -1.78 -15.17
N PHE A 111 -33.53 -1.24 -14.07
CA PHE A 111 -32.84 0.03 -14.03
C PHE A 111 -31.32 -0.18 -14.09
N THR A 112 -30.61 0.80 -14.60
CA THR A 112 -29.14 0.78 -14.69
C THR A 112 -28.61 2.15 -14.36
N VAL A 113 -27.72 2.22 -13.37
CA VAL A 113 -27.14 3.47 -12.88
C VAL A 113 -25.62 3.46 -13.10
N PRO A 114 -25.07 4.38 -13.90
CA PRO A 114 -23.62 4.53 -14.03
C PRO A 114 -23.02 5.25 -12.81
N THR A 115 -21.79 4.88 -12.46
CA THR A 115 -21.00 5.48 -11.37
C THR A 115 -19.54 5.57 -11.76
N GLY A 116 -18.84 6.57 -11.21
CA GLY A 116 -17.42 6.76 -11.42
C GLY A 116 -16.58 6.14 -10.31
N VAL A 117 -15.48 5.49 -10.69
CA VAL A 117 -14.40 5.08 -9.79
C VAL A 117 -13.14 5.83 -10.18
N LYS A 118 -12.50 6.50 -9.22
CA LYS A 118 -11.21 7.18 -9.43
C LYS A 118 -10.12 6.42 -8.72
N ILE A 119 -9.00 6.18 -9.39
CA ILE A 119 -7.88 5.43 -8.85
C ILE A 119 -6.64 6.30 -8.96
N HIS A 120 -5.95 6.49 -7.85
CA HIS A 120 -4.74 7.30 -7.75
C HIS A 120 -3.59 6.38 -7.36
N VAL A 121 -2.63 6.22 -8.26
CA VAL A 121 -1.44 5.42 -8.04
C VAL A 121 -0.27 6.36 -7.86
N TRP A 122 0.35 6.31 -6.68
CA TRP A 122 1.55 7.05 -6.38
C TRP A 122 2.74 6.08 -6.27
N ALA A 123 3.78 6.33 -7.05
CA ALA A 123 5.06 5.64 -6.91
C ALA A 123 5.94 6.45 -5.95
N ALA A 124 6.18 5.90 -4.77
CA ALA A 124 7.00 6.54 -3.76
C ALA A 124 8.47 6.57 -4.21
N ASP A 125 9.13 7.70 -4.00
CA ASP A 125 10.58 7.83 -4.16
C ASP A 125 11.26 8.07 -2.80
N GLN A 126 12.50 7.59 -2.67
CA GLN A 126 13.20 7.63 -1.38
C GLN A 126 13.35 9.05 -0.82
N ARG A 127 13.48 10.08 -1.66
CA ARG A 127 13.64 11.47 -1.18
C ARG A 127 12.34 11.99 -0.56
N ALA A 128 11.20 11.69 -1.18
CA ALA A 128 9.90 12.03 -0.60
C ALA A 128 9.65 11.31 0.73
N LEU A 129 10.05 10.03 0.81
CA LEU A 129 9.93 9.21 2.01
C LEU A 129 10.80 9.73 3.16
N ASP A 130 12.05 10.09 2.89
CA ASP A 130 12.99 10.61 3.89
C ASP A 130 12.52 11.95 4.50
N SER A 131 11.74 12.72 3.75
CA SER A 131 11.10 13.96 4.23
C SER A 131 9.79 13.75 4.99
N GLY A 132 9.32 12.50 5.08
CA GLY A 132 8.01 12.14 5.62
C GLY A 132 7.82 12.41 7.11
N LEU A 133 6.56 12.35 7.53
CA LEU A 133 6.09 12.53 8.90
C LEU A 133 5.26 11.32 9.30
N THR A 134 5.71 10.56 10.29
CA THR A 134 4.88 9.51 10.88
C THR A 134 4.21 10.02 12.15
N LEU A 135 2.89 9.91 12.20
CA LEU A 135 2.07 10.14 13.39
C LEU A 135 1.66 8.79 13.97
N GLN A 136 1.94 8.58 15.25
CA GLN A 136 1.44 7.45 16.00
C GLN A 136 0.26 7.93 16.85
N MET A 137 -0.93 7.43 16.55
CA MET A 137 -2.19 7.79 17.18
C MET A 137 -2.75 6.62 17.98
N VAL A 138 -3.59 6.89 18.98
CA VAL A 138 -4.33 5.86 19.73
C VAL A 138 -5.81 6.16 19.76
N GLY A 139 -6.60 5.11 20.01
CA GLY A 139 -8.06 5.23 20.13
C GLY A 139 -8.82 5.01 18.82
N PHE A 140 -8.13 4.76 17.71
CA PHE A 140 -8.74 4.61 16.39
C PHE A 140 -8.32 3.32 15.70
N SER A 141 -9.27 2.72 14.98
CA SER A 141 -8.97 1.78 13.89
C SER A 141 -8.51 2.55 12.63
N ALA A 142 -7.88 1.85 11.69
CA ALA A 142 -7.49 2.44 10.41
C ALA A 142 -8.70 2.95 9.62
N GLU A 143 -9.79 2.20 9.57
CA GLU A 143 -11.02 2.54 8.85
C GLU A 143 -11.73 3.75 9.46
N GLU A 144 -11.80 3.84 10.79
CA GLU A 144 -12.35 4.98 11.52
C GLU A 144 -11.52 6.25 11.27
N PHE A 145 -10.20 6.16 11.37
CA PHE A 145 -9.31 7.27 11.05
C PHE A 145 -9.52 7.76 9.60
N LEU A 146 -9.60 6.84 8.63
CA LEU A 146 -9.79 7.17 7.23
C LEU A 146 -11.17 7.78 6.93
N GLY A 147 -12.21 7.26 7.59
CA GLY A 147 -13.59 7.72 7.43
C GLY A 147 -13.81 9.11 8.01
N ASP A 148 -13.36 9.33 9.25
CA ASP A 148 -13.83 10.44 10.07
C ASP A 148 -12.77 11.55 10.24
N HIS A 149 -11.48 11.20 10.26
CA HIS A 149 -10.40 12.13 10.64
C HIS A 149 -9.47 12.52 9.50
N TRP A 150 -9.17 11.62 8.56
CA TRP A 150 -8.13 11.80 7.56
C TRP A 150 -8.30 13.06 6.71
N ARG A 151 -9.53 13.35 6.22
CA ARG A 151 -9.81 14.57 5.44
C ARG A 151 -9.62 15.85 6.25
N GLY A 152 -9.91 15.80 7.55
CA GLY A 152 -9.67 16.91 8.48
C GLY A 152 -8.17 17.15 8.68
N LEU A 153 -7.43 16.07 8.90
CA LEU A 153 -5.98 16.10 9.07
C LEU A 153 -5.26 16.60 7.81
N GLN A 154 -5.63 16.12 6.61
CA GLN A 154 -5.11 16.63 5.35
C GLN A 154 -5.33 18.14 5.19
N ARG A 155 -6.53 18.63 5.57
CA ARG A 155 -6.86 20.05 5.49
C ARG A 155 -6.02 20.87 6.45
N SER A 156 -5.90 20.44 7.71
CA SER A 156 -5.14 21.14 8.74
C SER A 156 -3.64 21.18 8.39
N LEU A 157 -3.05 20.05 7.98
CA LEU A 157 -1.65 19.99 7.55
C LEU A 157 -1.41 20.86 6.32
N GLY A 158 -2.30 20.76 5.32
CA GLY A 158 -2.22 21.58 4.11
C GLY A 158 -2.22 23.07 4.43
N GLN A 159 -3.14 23.54 5.28
CA GLN A 159 -3.21 24.93 5.70
C GLN A 159 -1.97 25.39 6.47
N ALA A 160 -1.51 24.60 7.44
CA ALA A 160 -0.35 24.93 8.26
C ALA A 160 0.96 25.00 7.47
N LEU A 161 1.08 24.18 6.43
CA LEU A 161 2.29 24.03 5.63
C LEU A 161 2.23 24.81 4.30
N GLY A 162 1.07 25.36 3.93
CA GLY A 162 0.89 26.08 2.67
C GLY A 162 0.71 25.18 1.45
N PHE A 163 0.21 23.96 1.64
CA PHE A 163 -0.08 23.00 0.57
C PHE A 163 -1.60 22.86 0.34
N PRO A 164 -2.06 22.69 -0.91
CA PRO A 164 -3.38 22.17 -1.20
C PRO A 164 -3.60 20.82 -0.50
N ARG A 165 -4.84 20.53 -0.09
CA ARG A 165 -5.17 19.26 0.59
C ARG A 165 -4.78 18.01 -0.22
N GLN A 166 -4.82 18.09 -1.55
CA GLN A 166 -4.48 17.00 -2.46
C GLN A 166 -2.98 16.69 -2.49
N GLU A 167 -2.15 17.64 -2.05
CA GLU A 167 -0.70 17.50 -2.00
C GLU A 167 -0.21 16.85 -0.69
N VAL A 168 -1.10 16.64 0.29
CA VAL A 168 -0.83 15.88 1.52
C VAL A 168 -1.24 14.43 1.29
N LEU A 169 -0.25 13.55 1.15
CA LEU A 169 -0.44 12.15 0.77
C LEU A 169 -0.27 11.22 1.97
N LEU A 170 -1.17 10.25 2.09
CA LEU A 170 -1.00 9.11 2.99
C LEU A 170 -0.18 8.04 2.28
N VAL A 171 1.06 7.88 2.72
CA VAL A 171 2.02 6.94 2.11
C VAL A 171 1.81 5.54 2.64
N SER A 172 1.70 5.42 3.97
CA SER A 172 1.57 4.15 4.68
C SER A 172 0.67 4.34 5.88
N LEU A 173 -0.25 3.39 6.06
CA LEU A 173 -1.08 3.28 7.26
C LEU A 173 -0.92 1.87 7.80
N GLN A 174 -0.58 1.72 9.08
CA GLN A 174 -0.38 0.41 9.70
C GLN A 174 -0.86 0.40 11.15
N GLN A 175 -1.61 -0.64 11.51
CA GLN A 175 -1.98 -0.88 12.90
C GLN A 175 -0.80 -1.55 13.60
N LEU A 176 -0.33 -0.98 14.71
CA LEU A 176 0.73 -1.61 15.49
C LEU A 176 0.20 -2.87 16.20
N PRO A 177 1.04 -3.91 16.35
CA PRO A 177 0.74 -5.04 17.24
C PRO A 177 0.45 -4.57 18.67
N ASP A 178 -0.23 -5.42 19.44
CA ASP A 178 -0.47 -5.26 20.89
C ASP A 178 -1.29 -4.03 21.31
N GLY A 179 -2.11 -3.48 20.40
CA GLY A 179 -2.90 -2.28 20.70
C GLY A 179 -2.04 -1.01 20.79
N GLY A 180 -0.82 -1.04 20.26
CA GLY A 180 0.14 0.08 20.26
C GLY A 180 -0.29 1.29 19.42
N GLY A 181 -1.52 1.31 18.90
CA GLY A 181 -2.08 2.41 18.13
C GLY A 181 -1.98 2.23 16.62
N LEU A 182 -2.24 3.32 15.91
CA LEU A 182 -2.25 3.44 14.46
C LEU A 182 -1.10 4.35 14.02
N GLU A 183 -0.25 3.88 13.11
CA GLU A 183 0.83 4.67 12.54
C GLU A 183 0.48 5.12 11.11
N ALA A 184 0.47 6.43 10.89
CA ALA A 184 0.23 7.04 9.58
C ALA A 184 1.47 7.80 9.13
N LEU A 185 2.11 7.34 8.05
CA LEU A 185 3.20 8.04 7.36
C LEU A 185 2.64 8.95 6.28
N LEU A 186 3.02 10.22 6.34
CA LEU A 186 2.53 11.29 5.50
C LEU A 186 3.69 11.94 4.76
N THR A 187 3.43 12.39 3.53
CA THR A 187 4.35 13.26 2.80
C THR A 187 3.60 14.40 2.14
N CYS A 188 4.30 15.50 1.87
CA CYS A 188 3.75 16.66 1.17
C CYS A 188 4.51 16.85 -0.15
N ARG A 189 3.79 16.96 -1.27
CA ARG A 189 4.39 17.09 -2.60
C ARG A 189 3.74 18.22 -3.38
N ARG A 190 4.54 19.24 -3.73
CA ARG A 190 4.10 20.30 -4.65
C ARG A 190 4.09 19.81 -6.09
N GLU A 191 3.05 20.15 -6.86
CA GLU A 191 3.09 19.99 -8.32
C GLU A 191 4.35 20.70 -8.88
N GLY A 192 5.23 19.94 -9.54
CA GLY A 192 6.53 20.43 -10.02
C GLY A 192 7.77 19.86 -9.31
N GLY A 193 7.61 18.98 -8.31
CA GLY A 193 8.70 18.14 -7.79
C GLY A 193 9.64 18.79 -6.78
N LEU A 194 9.36 20.03 -6.34
CA LEU A 194 10.07 20.66 -5.23
C LEU A 194 9.57 20.08 -3.90
N LEU A 195 10.31 19.10 -3.37
CA LEU A 195 10.14 18.61 -2.01
C LEU A 195 10.48 19.73 -1.03
N GLN A 196 9.53 20.13 -0.20
CA GLN A 196 9.80 21.04 0.91
C GLN A 196 9.83 20.23 2.20
N ASN A 197 10.98 20.26 2.88
CA ASN A 197 11.11 19.63 4.19
C ASN A 197 10.13 20.28 5.16
N LEU A 198 9.45 19.45 5.94
CA LEU A 198 8.58 19.94 7.01
C LEU A 198 9.42 20.72 8.03
N PRO A 199 8.97 21.92 8.44
CA PRO A 199 9.73 22.74 9.37
C PRO A 199 9.64 22.15 10.79
N ASN A 200 10.72 21.51 11.27
CA ASN A 200 10.82 20.94 12.62
C ASN A 200 10.34 21.89 13.72
N ASN A 201 10.66 23.19 13.60
CA ASN A 201 10.36 24.20 14.63
C ASN A 201 8.87 24.53 14.75
N ARG A 202 8.05 24.23 13.73
CA ARG A 202 6.60 24.52 13.74
C ARG A 202 5.76 23.28 13.99
N LEU A 203 6.32 22.09 13.77
CA LEU A 203 5.61 20.82 13.86
C LEU A 203 4.91 20.62 15.20
N ALA A 204 5.56 20.94 16.33
CA ALA A 204 4.95 20.76 17.64
C ALA A 204 3.62 21.54 17.80
N GLY A 205 3.60 22.83 17.43
CA GLY A 205 2.38 23.65 17.50
C GLY A 205 1.29 23.16 16.54
N ILE A 206 1.68 22.80 15.31
CA ILE A 206 0.77 22.24 14.30
C ILE A 206 0.09 20.97 14.81
N ILE A 207 0.83 20.10 15.50
CA ILE A 207 0.30 18.85 16.06
C ILE A 207 -0.67 19.15 17.21
N THR A 208 -0.34 20.06 18.12
CA THR A 208 -1.26 20.46 19.20
C THR A 208 -2.57 21.04 18.65
N ASP A 209 -2.50 21.92 17.66
CA ASP A 209 -3.70 22.48 17.02
C ASP A 209 -4.57 21.37 16.38
N MET A 210 -3.95 20.31 15.85
CA MET A 210 -4.66 19.15 15.29
C MET A 210 -5.31 18.29 16.35
N GLU A 211 -4.64 18.02 17.47
CA GLU A 211 -5.23 17.28 18.59
C GLU A 211 -6.48 17.99 19.11
N ASP A 212 -6.40 19.31 19.32
CA ASP A 212 -7.50 20.12 19.82
C ASP A 212 -8.68 20.24 18.83
N SER A 213 -8.38 20.42 17.54
CA SER A 213 -9.42 20.68 16.52
C SER A 213 -10.03 19.41 15.92
N LEU A 214 -9.31 18.29 15.90
CA LEU A 214 -9.73 17.05 15.25
C LEU A 214 -10.01 15.91 16.25
N GLY A 215 -9.80 16.15 17.55
CA GLY A 215 -9.98 15.15 18.60
C GLY A 215 -8.99 13.99 18.49
N LEU A 216 -7.82 14.21 17.88
CA LEU A 216 -6.79 13.19 17.73
C LEU A 216 -5.98 13.05 19.02
N SER A 217 -5.54 11.83 19.31
CA SER A 217 -4.62 11.53 20.42
C SER A 217 -3.29 11.05 19.84
N ILE A 218 -2.33 11.96 19.66
CA ILE A 218 -1.05 11.70 18.99
C ILE A 218 0.01 11.40 20.07
N LEU A 219 0.39 10.14 20.21
CA LEU A 219 1.38 9.72 21.21
C LEU A 219 2.82 10.06 20.81
N ARG A 220 3.14 9.90 19.52
CA ARG A 220 4.50 10.09 19.02
C ARG A 220 4.49 10.65 17.61
N VAL A 221 5.48 11.48 17.34
CA VAL A 221 5.75 12.04 16.01
C VAL A 221 7.17 11.66 15.63
N LYS A 222 7.33 11.01 14.47
CA LYS A 222 8.65 10.70 13.90
C LYS A 222 8.85 11.55 12.66
N HIS A 223 9.87 12.41 12.71
CA HIS A 223 10.28 13.26 11.61
C HIS A 223 11.75 13.69 11.81
N ASN A 224 12.59 13.59 10.78
CA ASN A 224 13.93 14.18 10.73
C ASN A 224 14.84 14.00 11.98
N GLY A 225 14.79 12.86 12.68
CA GLY A 225 15.51 12.70 13.95
C GLY A 225 16.18 11.34 14.16
N CYS A 226 17.51 11.30 14.19
CA CYS A 226 18.24 10.07 14.47
C CYS A 226 18.07 9.60 15.92
N LEU A 227 17.61 8.36 16.09
CA LEU A 227 17.41 7.73 17.39
C LEU A 227 18.41 6.59 17.57
N GLY A 228 19.31 6.74 18.53
CA GLY A 228 20.23 5.68 18.95
C GLY A 228 21.55 6.22 19.47
N ALA A 229 22.04 5.67 20.58
CA ALA A 229 23.32 6.05 21.19
C ALA A 229 24.56 5.73 20.32
N GLY A 230 24.38 4.98 19.22
CA GLY A 230 25.46 4.48 18.35
C GLY A 230 25.72 5.29 17.08
N CYS A 231 24.95 6.36 16.80
CA CYS A 231 25.12 7.15 15.59
C CYS A 231 25.73 8.53 15.88
N PRO A 232 26.83 8.94 15.21
CA PRO A 232 27.35 10.29 15.34
C PRO A 232 26.28 11.33 14.97
N LYS A 233 26.07 12.34 15.82
CA LYS A 233 25.09 13.41 15.57
C LYS A 233 25.37 14.16 14.25
N ARG A 234 26.63 14.22 13.81
CA ARG A 234 27.02 14.85 12.55
C ARG A 234 26.88 13.87 11.39
N GLY A 235 26.01 14.23 10.46
CA GLY A 235 25.82 13.51 9.19
C GLY A 235 24.88 12.30 9.27
N CYS A 236 24.31 11.97 10.43
CA CYS A 236 23.23 11.01 10.51
C CYS A 236 22.01 11.51 9.74
N ARG A 237 21.43 10.63 8.92
CA ARG A 237 20.13 10.85 8.26
C ARG A 237 19.20 9.72 8.67
N ASN A 238 17.93 10.01 8.89
CA ASN A 238 16.93 8.96 8.90
C ASN A 238 16.49 8.66 7.48
N ALA A 239 16.18 7.41 7.24
CA ALA A 239 15.50 6.98 6.04
C ALA A 239 14.23 6.20 6.42
N VAL A 240 13.20 6.36 5.60
CA VAL A 240 12.00 5.54 5.72
C VAL A 240 12.10 4.40 4.72
N ARG A 241 11.95 3.17 5.19
CA ARG A 241 11.88 1.99 4.33
C ARG A 241 10.45 1.51 4.21
N LEU A 242 10.00 1.34 2.97
CA LEU A 242 8.74 0.68 2.66
C LEU A 242 8.98 -0.80 2.37
N THR A 243 8.15 -1.65 2.96
CA THR A 243 8.18 -3.09 2.74
C THR A 243 6.99 -3.49 1.88
N SER A 244 7.28 -3.99 0.69
CA SER A 244 6.29 -4.35 -0.34
C SER A 244 5.80 -5.82 -0.26
N GLU A 245 6.30 -6.60 0.69
CA GLU A 245 5.92 -8.01 0.89
C GLU A 245 4.44 -8.15 1.27
N ARG A 246 3.94 -7.27 2.13
CA ARG A 246 2.56 -7.23 2.58
C ARG A 246 2.04 -5.80 2.51
N LEU A 247 1.04 -5.60 1.66
CA LEU A 247 0.30 -4.36 1.57
C LEU A 247 -0.86 -4.39 2.56
N ASN A 248 -1.09 -3.26 3.22
CA ASN A 248 -2.28 -3.02 4.00
C ASN A 248 -3.39 -2.53 3.07
N HIS A 249 -4.60 -3.04 3.28
CA HIS A 249 -5.77 -2.73 2.48
C HIS A 249 -6.90 -2.32 3.40
N PHE A 250 -7.29 -1.04 3.34
CA PHE A 250 -8.35 -0.48 4.17
C PHE A 250 -9.45 0.06 3.27
N THR A 251 -10.71 -0.28 3.60
CA THR A 251 -11.86 0.09 2.77
C THR A 251 -12.95 0.72 3.60
N THR A 252 -13.49 1.81 3.08
CA THR A 252 -14.71 2.48 3.53
C THR A 252 -15.75 2.42 2.41
N ALA A 253 -16.96 2.88 2.67
CA ALA A 253 -18.01 2.95 1.64
C ALA A 253 -17.66 3.84 0.42
N ARG A 254 -16.72 4.78 0.57
CA ARG A 254 -16.39 5.82 -0.44
C ARG A 254 -14.94 5.79 -0.89
N ALA A 255 -14.08 5.09 -0.18
CA ALA A 255 -12.66 5.08 -0.47
C ALA A 255 -11.96 3.78 -0.08
N ALA A 256 -10.93 3.41 -0.84
CA ALA A 256 -10.02 2.32 -0.54
C ALA A 256 -8.58 2.83 -0.50
N TYR A 257 -7.78 2.34 0.45
CA TYR A 257 -6.37 2.71 0.62
C TYR A 257 -5.53 1.45 0.64
N ILE A 258 -4.55 1.40 -0.26
CA ILE A 258 -3.66 0.26 -0.45
C ILE A 258 -2.24 0.78 -0.28
N THR A 259 -1.62 0.44 0.84
CA THR A 259 -0.34 1.05 1.21
C THR A 259 0.64 -0.01 1.72
N PRO A 260 1.95 0.14 1.44
CA PRO A 260 2.97 -0.71 2.02
C PRO A 260 3.14 -0.41 3.51
N GLN A 261 3.81 -1.31 4.23
CA GLN A 261 4.24 -1.05 5.59
C GLN A 261 5.52 -0.22 5.60
N HIS A 262 5.69 0.62 6.61
CA HIS A 262 6.87 1.46 6.76
C HIS A 262 7.62 1.19 8.05
N SER A 263 8.94 1.38 8.00
CA SER A 263 9.81 1.40 9.16
C SER A 263 10.80 2.55 9.06
N TRP A 264 11.20 3.09 10.21
CA TRP A 264 12.22 4.12 10.29
C TRP A 264 13.58 3.48 10.56
N GLU A 265 14.58 3.88 9.80
CA GLU A 265 15.97 3.52 10.05
C GLU A 265 16.86 4.76 10.19
N SER A 266 17.92 4.66 10.98
CA SER A 266 18.96 5.67 11.03
C SER A 266 20.16 5.22 10.20
N VAL A 267 20.47 5.99 9.17
CA VAL A 267 21.62 5.79 8.30
C VAL A 267 22.76 6.69 8.79
N CYS A 268 23.80 6.05 9.30
CA CYS A 268 24.98 6.73 9.85
C CYS A 268 26.09 6.78 8.79
N PRO A 269 26.76 7.94 8.60
CA PRO A 269 27.95 7.99 7.78
C PRO A 269 29.08 7.29 8.53
N CYS A 270 29.57 6.18 7.97
CA CYS A 270 30.82 5.57 8.42
C CYS A 270 31.98 6.25 7.69
N ASN A 271 32.89 6.87 8.45
CA ASN A 271 34.09 7.46 7.88
C ASN A 271 35.08 6.33 7.55
N GLU A 272 35.36 6.15 6.25
CA GLU A 272 36.42 5.34 5.61
C GLU A 272 36.57 3.83 5.92
N SER A 273 35.91 3.26 6.94
CA SER A 273 36.09 1.83 7.29
C SER A 273 35.06 0.86 6.68
N ALA A 274 34.22 1.30 5.73
CA ALA A 274 33.16 0.46 5.17
C ALA A 274 33.56 -0.10 3.79
N VAL A 275 33.84 -1.40 3.73
CA VAL A 275 34.00 -2.12 2.46
C VAL A 275 32.61 -2.50 1.94
N ARG A 276 32.22 -1.96 0.78
CA ARG A 276 30.97 -2.31 0.10
C ARG A 276 31.26 -3.33 -1.00
N PHE A 277 30.67 -4.51 -0.88
CA PHE A 277 30.68 -5.52 -1.94
C PHE A 277 29.42 -5.33 -2.80
N ASP A 278 29.62 -5.11 -4.11
CA ASP A 278 28.57 -5.18 -5.13
C ASP A 278 28.73 -6.45 -5.98
N GLY A 279 27.80 -6.69 -6.91
CA GLY A 279 27.83 -7.87 -7.79
C GLY A 279 29.04 -7.95 -8.75
N ARG A 280 30.01 -7.03 -8.67
CA ARG A 280 31.26 -7.01 -9.45
C ARG A 280 32.51 -7.02 -8.57
N SER A 281 32.35 -7.09 -7.25
CA SER A 281 33.46 -7.05 -6.29
C SER A 281 34.12 -8.42 -6.14
N TYR A 282 35.45 -8.50 -6.26
CA TYR A 282 36.22 -9.74 -6.12
C TYR A 282 37.46 -9.53 -5.24
N LEU A 283 37.89 -10.60 -4.56
CA LEU A 283 39.09 -10.61 -3.73
C LEU A 283 40.22 -11.29 -4.52
N LYS A 284 41.32 -10.58 -4.76
CA LYS A 284 42.50 -11.12 -5.45
C LYS A 284 43.60 -11.36 -4.41
N TYR A 285 44.08 -12.60 -4.32
CA TYR A 285 45.24 -12.97 -3.51
C TYR A 285 46.35 -13.55 -4.40
N LEU A 286 47.60 -13.41 -3.97
CA LEU A 286 48.77 -14.04 -4.60
C LEU A 286 49.28 -15.11 -3.64
N HIS A 287 49.23 -16.37 -4.07
CA HIS A 287 49.82 -17.48 -3.34
C HIS A 287 51.28 -17.64 -3.76
N GLY A 288 52.20 -17.53 -2.81
CA GLY A 288 53.60 -17.91 -3.04
C GLY A 288 53.69 -19.43 -3.08
N MET A 289 54.17 -19.99 -4.18
CA MET A 289 54.41 -21.42 -4.31
C MET A 289 55.76 -21.75 -3.64
N ASP A 290 55.72 -22.36 -2.45
CA ASP A 290 56.77 -23.30 -2.03
C ASP A 290 56.28 -24.72 -2.42
N GLU A 291 57.16 -25.51 -3.04
CA GLU A 291 56.82 -26.69 -3.86
C GLU A 291 56.22 -27.90 -3.14
N ASP A 292 55.98 -27.85 -1.82
CA ASP A 292 55.63 -29.04 -1.03
C ASP A 292 54.26 -29.01 -0.33
N ASP A 293 53.41 -28.00 -0.56
CA ASP A 293 52.08 -27.94 0.08
C ASP A 293 50.93 -27.97 -0.96
N GLN A 294 50.28 -29.13 -1.11
CA GLN A 294 49.19 -29.35 -2.09
C GLN A 294 47.80 -28.90 -1.59
N ASP A 295 47.67 -28.50 -0.32
CA ASP A 295 46.38 -28.12 0.27
C ASP A 295 46.29 -26.62 0.56
N PHE A 296 45.96 -25.84 -0.47
CA PHE A 296 45.66 -24.42 -0.27
C PHE A 296 44.22 -24.21 0.25
N LYS A 297 44.10 -23.73 1.50
CA LYS A 297 42.81 -23.38 2.13
C LYS A 297 42.74 -21.90 2.48
N LEU A 298 42.02 -21.12 1.67
CA LEU A 298 41.69 -19.74 1.99
C LEU A 298 40.42 -19.69 2.87
N SER A 299 40.56 -19.23 4.12
CA SER A 299 39.42 -18.98 5.01
C SER A 299 39.26 -17.47 5.21
N LEU A 300 38.13 -16.92 4.78
CA LEU A 300 37.79 -15.52 5.06
C LEU A 300 36.79 -15.47 6.22
N SER A 301 37.21 -14.90 7.34
CA SER A 301 36.36 -14.71 8.52
C SER A 301 36.15 -13.23 8.77
N LEU A 302 34.93 -12.73 8.50
CA LEU A 302 34.54 -11.37 8.88
C LEU A 302 34.00 -11.37 10.31
N LYS A 303 34.73 -10.73 11.23
CA LYS A 303 34.31 -10.55 12.62
C LYS A 303 33.72 -9.16 12.79
N LEU A 304 32.40 -9.09 12.99
CA LEU A 304 31.74 -7.86 13.43
C LEU A 304 32.05 -7.65 14.92
N PRO A 305 32.48 -6.45 15.37
CA PRO A 305 32.68 -6.18 16.78
C PRO A 305 31.36 -6.35 17.54
N SER A 306 31.37 -7.18 18.58
CA SER A 306 30.29 -7.29 19.54
C SER A 306 30.06 -5.93 20.21
N SER A 307 28.93 -5.28 19.89
CA SER A 307 28.13 -4.29 20.65
C SER A 307 28.79 -3.24 21.58
N THR A 308 30.10 -3.03 21.59
CA THR A 308 30.76 -2.00 22.42
C THR A 308 31.85 -1.22 21.70
N ALA A 309 32.13 -1.50 20.43
CA ALA A 309 33.00 -0.69 19.60
C ALA A 309 32.26 -0.22 18.33
N SER A 310 32.25 1.10 18.15
CA SER A 310 31.76 1.84 16.99
C SER A 310 31.92 1.10 15.65
N SER A 311 30.83 0.56 15.10
CA SER A 311 30.80 0.11 13.70
C SER A 311 29.36 0.05 13.15
N CYS A 312 29.21 0.44 11.87
CA CYS A 312 27.96 0.41 11.12
C CYS A 312 27.43 -1.02 10.95
N PRO A 313 26.13 -1.28 11.18
CA PRO A 313 25.54 -2.56 10.85
C PRO A 313 25.41 -2.71 9.33
N LEU A 314 25.80 -3.88 8.81
CA LEU A 314 25.53 -4.28 7.43
C LEU A 314 24.01 -4.50 7.26
N THR A 315 23.43 -3.90 6.23
CA THR A 315 22.12 -4.31 5.70
C THR A 315 22.39 -5.30 4.57
N THR A 316 22.08 -6.57 4.82
CA THR A 316 22.17 -7.64 3.81
C THR A 316 20.98 -7.56 2.84
N PRO A 317 21.18 -7.66 1.51
CA PRO A 317 20.12 -8.00 0.59
C PRO A 317 19.95 -9.53 0.58
N THR A 318 18.79 -10.01 1.01
CA THR A 318 18.34 -11.39 0.82
C THR A 318 18.11 -11.64 -0.67
N THR A 319 19.11 -12.20 -1.36
CA THR A 319 18.92 -12.85 -2.65
C THR A 319 19.11 -14.35 -2.48
N GLY A 320 18.00 -15.04 -2.20
CA GLY A 320 17.92 -16.49 -2.34
C GLY A 320 17.82 -16.85 -3.82
N GLY A 321 18.95 -16.95 -4.50
CA GLY A 321 19.05 -17.53 -5.85
C GLY A 321 19.60 -18.94 -5.77
N ARG A 322 18.72 -19.95 -5.79
CA ARG A 322 19.11 -21.33 -6.12
C ARG A 322 19.26 -21.43 -7.64
N TYR A 323 20.49 -21.49 -8.12
CA TYR A 323 20.78 -22.16 -9.39
C TYR A 323 20.91 -23.66 -9.13
N ARG A 324 20.03 -24.44 -9.76
CA ARG A 324 20.29 -25.79 -10.25
C ARG A 324 19.77 -25.85 -11.67
#